data_AF-A0A1G6HN81-F1
#
_entry.id   AF-A0A1G6HN81-F1
#
_cell.length_a   1.000
_cell.length_b   1.000
_cell.length_c   1.000
_cell.angle_alpha   90.00
_cell.angle_beta   90.00
_cell.angle_gamma   90.00
#
_symmetry.space_group_name_H-M   'P 1'
#
loop_
_entity.id
_entity.type
_entity.pdbx_description
1 polymer ?
#
loop_
_entity_poly.entity_id
_entity_poly.type
_entity_poly.pdbx_seq_one_letter_code
_entity_poly.pdbx_strand_id
1 'polypeptide(L)'
;MKIFISWSGNASRLVAEALRTWLPTVLAGRVECFVSSQDIRRGERGMEVIAGELQDRDYGIVVLTRDNLNSPWVNFEAGALGKSLGLGKVAPLLVDVSRADVEGPIAQFQSTLLTERDDMRQFVRDLALLVPGLPEATIDTMFGAKWDELDSAVASAGVVAASPKTTRTAESMLEEVLEHVRALAKMPLGASIDEDAQRLFRVDLLAERFGSSTFHYGDAYHGVIDYNPATEAVLINNLARPGGLLWVAISEGEITPF
;
A
#
# COMPACT_ATOMS: atom_id res chain seq x y z
N MET A 1 10.09 0.03 14.88
CA MET A 1 9.16 0.26 13.76
C MET A 1 8.80 1.73 13.74
N LYS A 2 8.78 2.36 12.56
CA LYS A 2 8.34 3.75 12.41
C LYS A 2 6.97 3.82 11.75
N ILE A 3 6.06 4.58 12.35
CA ILE A 3 4.67 4.74 11.92
C ILE A 3 4.46 6.19 11.49
N PHE A 4 3.87 6.38 10.31
CA PHE A 4 3.38 7.67 9.84
C PHE A 4 1.87 7.76 10.10
N ILE A 5 1.40 8.85 10.71
CA ILE A 5 -0.04 9.07 10.96
C ILE A 5 -0.51 10.28 10.15
N SER A 6 -1.26 9.99 9.10
CA SER A 6 -1.88 10.97 8.21
C SER A 6 -3.18 11.50 8.80
N TRP A 7 -3.41 12.79 8.60
CA TRP A 7 -4.59 13.51 9.04
C TRP A 7 -4.88 14.68 8.10
N SER A 8 -6.14 15.10 8.05
CA SER A 8 -6.59 16.27 7.31
C SER A 8 -7.85 16.82 7.96
N GLY A 9 -7.83 18.09 8.36
CA GLY A 9 -8.88 18.71 9.16
C GLY A 9 -8.64 18.60 10.68
N ASN A 10 -9.42 19.34 11.45
CA ASN A 10 -9.14 19.52 12.89
C ASN A 10 -9.40 18.26 13.72
N ALA A 11 -10.51 17.54 13.48
CA ALA A 11 -10.86 16.35 14.25
C ALA A 11 -9.82 15.24 14.07
N SER A 12 -9.48 14.90 12.82
CA SER A 12 -8.46 13.90 12.52
C SER A 12 -7.07 14.30 13.02
N ARG A 13 -6.72 15.60 13.03
CA ARG A 13 -5.46 16.11 13.63
C ARG A 13 -5.38 15.79 15.12
N LEU A 14 -6.42 16.10 15.88
CA LEU A 14 -6.44 15.88 17.33
C LEU A 14 -6.33 14.39 17.65
N VAL A 15 -7.00 13.54 16.87
CA VAL A 15 -6.88 12.08 16.98
C VAL A 15 -5.47 11.61 16.64
N ALA A 16 -4.87 12.11 15.55
CA ALA A 16 -3.50 11.75 15.16
C ALA A 16 -2.48 12.13 16.24
N GLU A 17 -2.61 13.32 16.84
CA GLU A 17 -1.77 13.78 17.95
C GLU A 17 -1.92 12.91 19.21
N ALA A 18 -3.14 12.46 19.52
CA ALA A 18 -3.39 11.52 20.61
C ALA A 18 -2.71 10.17 20.33
N LEU A 19 -2.88 9.61 19.13
CA LEU A 19 -2.27 8.35 18.71
C LEU A 19 -0.74 8.41 18.73
N ARG A 20 -0.14 9.54 18.36
CA ARG A 20 1.32 9.74 18.40
C ARG A 20 1.90 9.48 19.78
N THR A 21 1.17 9.88 20.83
CA THR A 21 1.61 9.69 22.23
C THR A 21 1.18 8.32 22.77
N TRP A 22 -0.01 7.89 22.38
CA TRP A 22 -0.64 6.68 22.91
C TRP A 22 -0.02 5.38 22.36
N LEU A 23 0.20 5.29 21.04
CA LEU A 23 0.72 4.07 20.41
C LEU A 23 2.10 3.66 20.94
N PRO A 24 3.11 4.56 21.07
CA PRO A 24 4.38 4.20 21.69
C PRO A 24 4.21 3.68 23.11
N THR A 25 3.28 4.25 23.89
CA THR A 25 3.03 3.79 25.26
C THR A 25 2.46 2.37 25.29
N VAL A 26 1.43 2.10 24.49
CA VAL A 26 0.77 0.79 24.44
C VAL A 26 1.68 -0.30 23.86
N LEU A 27 2.54 0.08 22.91
CA LEU A 27 3.53 -0.81 22.30
C LEU A 27 4.90 -0.72 23.00
N ALA A 28 4.91 -0.39 24.31
CA ALA A 28 6.08 -0.46 25.19
C ALA A 28 7.35 0.26 24.67
N GLY A 29 7.18 1.40 24.00
CA GLY A 29 8.23 2.26 23.44
C GLY A 29 8.88 1.71 22.17
N ARG A 30 8.28 0.70 21.52
CA ARG A 30 8.90 -0.03 20.40
C ARG A 30 8.49 0.50 19.02
N VAL A 31 7.57 1.45 19.01
CA VAL A 31 7.18 2.19 17.82
C VAL A 31 7.50 3.67 17.97
N GLU A 32 7.86 4.30 16.86
CA GLU A 32 8.06 5.73 16.74
C GLU A 32 6.98 6.29 15.81
N CYS A 33 6.13 7.18 16.32
CA CYS A 33 5.05 7.78 15.55
C CYS A 33 5.42 9.19 15.09
N PHE A 34 5.14 9.49 13.83
CA PHE A 34 5.31 10.82 13.23
C PHE A 34 3.94 11.42 12.87
N VAL A 35 3.75 12.69 13.22
CA VAL A 35 2.60 13.52 12.84
C VAL A 35 3.08 14.89 12.37
N SER A 36 2.68 15.28 11.17
CA SER A 36 3.12 16.53 10.53
C SER A 36 2.82 17.82 11.33
N SER A 37 1.79 17.83 12.19
CA SER A 37 1.48 18.99 13.04
C SER A 37 2.49 19.26 14.16
N GLN A 38 3.22 18.23 14.58
CA GLN A 38 4.14 18.32 15.72
C GLN A 38 5.60 18.15 15.31
N ASP A 39 5.86 17.42 14.23
CA ASP A 39 7.19 16.97 13.86
C ASP A 39 7.83 17.77 12.71
N ILE A 40 7.06 18.62 12.02
CA ILE A 40 7.59 19.57 11.00
C ILE A 40 7.84 20.93 11.64
N ARG A 41 9.06 21.45 11.52
CA ARG A 41 9.39 22.77 12.10
C ARG A 41 8.83 23.89 11.23
N ARG A 42 8.47 25.01 11.88
CA ARG A 42 8.06 26.23 11.18
C ARG A 42 9.19 26.71 10.27
N GLY A 43 8.91 26.81 8.97
CA GLY A 43 9.90 27.22 7.96
C GLY A 43 10.48 26.05 7.14
N GLU A 44 10.19 24.81 7.50
CA GLU A 44 10.54 23.65 6.67
C GLU A 44 9.58 23.50 5.49
N ARG A 45 10.09 22.91 4.40
CA ARG A 45 9.29 22.56 3.24
C ARG A 45 8.46 21.31 3.57
N GLY A 46 7.31 21.52 4.19
CA GLY A 46 6.50 20.43 4.78
C GLY A 46 6.19 19.29 3.81
N MET A 47 5.98 19.56 2.51
CA MET A 47 5.74 18.52 1.51
C MET A 47 6.98 17.64 1.24
N GLU A 48 8.18 18.23 1.24
CA GLU A 48 9.43 17.49 1.03
C GLU A 48 9.78 16.66 2.28
N VAL A 49 9.51 17.18 3.48
CA VAL A 49 9.67 16.43 4.74
C VAL A 49 8.70 15.26 4.81
N ILE A 50 7.42 15.46 4.47
CA ILE A 50 6.42 14.40 4.44
C ILE A 50 6.80 13.32 3.42
N ALA A 51 7.24 13.70 2.22
CA ALA A 51 7.65 12.75 1.20
C ALA A 51 8.88 11.92 1.63
N GLY A 52 9.86 12.54 2.28
CA GLY A 52 11.03 11.83 2.83
C GLY A 52 10.66 10.89 3.97
N GLU A 53 9.80 11.34 4.90
CA GLU A 53 9.33 10.49 6.00
C GLU A 53 8.53 9.29 5.48
N LEU A 54 7.65 9.49 4.49
CA LEU A 54 6.86 8.39 3.90
C LEU A 54 7.74 7.28 3.30
N GLN A 55 8.89 7.62 2.69
CA GLN A 55 9.83 6.64 2.13
C GLN A 55 10.57 5.83 3.20
N ASP A 56 10.78 6.39 4.39
CA ASP A 56 11.60 5.85 5.46
C ASP A 56 10.81 5.09 6.55
N ARG A 57 9.48 5.00 6.41
CA ARG A 57 8.57 4.44 7.43
C ARG A 57 8.09 3.04 7.04
N ASP A 58 7.74 2.23 8.04
CA ASP A 58 7.34 0.84 7.84
C ASP A 58 5.81 0.67 7.67
N TYR A 59 5.04 1.63 8.19
CA TYR A 59 3.59 1.52 8.33
C TYR A 59 2.91 2.90 8.29
N GLY A 60 1.79 2.98 7.56
CA GLY A 60 0.93 4.18 7.49
C GLY A 60 -0.39 3.99 8.22
N ILE A 61 -0.81 4.97 9.01
CA ILE A 61 -2.17 5.09 9.55
C ILE A 61 -2.82 6.31 8.92
N VAL A 62 -4.02 6.16 8.36
CA VAL A 62 -4.77 7.28 7.79
C VAL A 62 -6.00 7.52 8.63
N VAL A 63 -6.07 8.66 9.32
CA VAL A 63 -7.20 9.00 10.19
C VAL A 63 -8.33 9.61 9.35
N LEU A 64 -9.40 8.84 9.16
CA LEU A 64 -10.53 9.21 8.33
C LEU A 64 -11.70 9.73 9.16
N THR A 65 -12.18 10.90 8.78
CA THR A 65 -13.38 11.54 9.30
C THR A 65 -14.31 11.92 8.15
N ARG A 66 -15.58 12.22 8.44
CA ARG A 66 -16.57 12.65 7.44
C ARG A 66 -16.06 13.82 6.59
N ASP A 67 -15.37 14.75 7.25
CA ASP A 67 -14.83 15.97 6.63
C ASP A 67 -13.69 15.72 5.65
N ASN A 68 -12.97 14.59 5.77
CA ASN A 68 -11.73 14.37 5.03
C ASN A 68 -11.75 13.16 4.08
N LEU A 69 -12.82 12.35 4.08
CA LEU A 69 -13.01 11.23 3.16
C LEU A 69 -12.78 11.62 1.68
N ASN A 70 -13.25 12.80 1.29
CA ASN A 70 -13.13 13.30 -0.08
C ASN A 70 -11.93 14.22 -0.28
N SER A 71 -11.05 14.36 0.73
CA SER A 71 -9.93 15.27 0.61
C SER A 71 -8.93 14.74 -0.43
N PRO A 72 -8.41 15.62 -1.32
CA PRO A 72 -7.41 15.22 -2.31
C PRO A 72 -6.20 14.53 -1.68
N TRP A 73 -5.88 14.85 -0.43
CA TRP A 73 -4.79 14.25 0.34
C TRP A 73 -5.03 12.76 0.61
N VAL A 74 -6.24 12.35 1.04
CA VAL A 74 -6.60 10.94 1.25
C VAL A 74 -6.58 10.16 -0.07
N ASN A 75 -7.04 10.77 -1.17
CA ASN A 75 -7.04 10.16 -2.50
C ASN A 75 -5.65 10.09 -3.16
N PHE A 76 -4.79 11.08 -2.89
CA PHE A 76 -3.40 11.12 -3.33
C PHE A 76 -2.56 10.08 -2.56
N GLU A 77 -2.78 9.96 -1.25
CA GLU A 77 -2.16 8.94 -0.43
C GLU A 77 -2.63 7.55 -0.88
N ALA A 78 -3.92 7.26 -1.01
CA ALA A 78 -4.40 5.91 -1.33
C ALA A 78 -3.85 5.29 -2.63
N GLY A 79 -3.67 6.10 -3.68
CA GLY A 79 -3.13 5.66 -4.98
C GLY A 79 -1.60 5.63 -5.03
N ALA A 80 -0.91 6.52 -4.29
CA ALA A 80 0.54 6.60 -4.22
C ALA A 80 1.14 5.73 -3.09
N LEU A 81 0.35 5.38 -2.06
CA LEU A 81 0.74 4.59 -0.89
C LEU A 81 1.20 3.18 -1.29
N GLY A 82 0.53 2.56 -2.26
CA GLY A 82 0.84 1.19 -2.68
C GLY A 82 1.97 1.06 -3.71
N LYS A 83 2.35 2.13 -4.43
CA LYS A 83 3.29 2.04 -5.56
C LYS A 83 4.39 3.10 -5.61
N SER A 84 4.19 4.26 -4.98
CA SER A 84 5.07 5.43 -5.13
C SER A 84 5.71 5.89 -3.80
N LEU A 85 5.19 5.45 -2.64
CA LEU A 85 5.66 5.91 -1.33
C LEU A 85 6.52 4.89 -0.55
N GLY A 86 6.73 3.67 -1.06
CA GLY A 86 7.57 2.67 -0.39
C GLY A 86 6.99 2.08 0.91
N LEU A 87 5.82 2.55 1.36
CA LEU A 87 5.11 2.00 2.51
C LEU A 87 4.51 0.64 2.18
N GLY A 88 5.05 -0.42 2.79
CA GLY A 88 4.56 -1.79 2.56
C GLY A 88 3.17 -2.08 3.16
N LYS A 89 2.68 -1.26 4.11
CA LYS A 89 1.44 -1.50 4.87
C LYS A 89 0.73 -0.21 5.28
N VAL A 90 -0.60 -0.17 5.12
CA VAL A 90 -1.46 0.96 5.49
C VAL A 90 -2.71 0.47 6.20
N ALA A 91 -3.14 1.20 7.24
CA ALA A 91 -4.43 1.00 7.91
C ALA A 91 -5.27 2.29 7.93
N PRO A 92 -6.47 2.28 7.32
CA PRO A 92 -7.46 3.32 7.51
C PRO A 92 -8.06 3.23 8.92
N LEU A 93 -8.04 4.31 9.67
CA LEU A 93 -8.59 4.40 11.02
C LEU A 93 -9.79 5.34 11.01
N LEU A 94 -10.98 4.77 11.19
CA LEU A 94 -12.26 5.43 10.98
C LEU A 94 -12.79 5.99 12.28
N VAL A 95 -13.14 7.27 12.26
CA VAL A 95 -13.49 8.03 13.47
C VAL A 95 -15.02 8.20 13.60
N ASP A 96 -15.65 8.87 12.64
CA ASP A 96 -17.10 9.14 12.57
C ASP A 96 -17.75 8.64 11.26
N VAL A 97 -17.04 7.75 10.57
CA VAL A 97 -17.42 7.18 9.27
C VAL A 97 -17.46 5.67 9.35
N SER A 98 -18.36 5.06 8.59
CA SER A 98 -18.48 3.61 8.53
C SER A 98 -17.53 3.05 7.48
N ARG A 99 -17.25 1.74 7.55
CA ARG A 99 -16.46 1.03 6.55
C ARG A 99 -17.02 1.19 5.13
N ALA A 100 -18.34 1.30 5.01
CA ALA A 100 -19.02 1.49 3.73
C ALA A 100 -18.79 2.89 3.13
N ASP A 101 -18.53 3.91 3.96
CA ASP A 101 -18.28 5.28 3.51
C ASP A 101 -16.88 5.47 2.89
N VAL A 102 -16.00 4.46 3.03
CA VAL A 102 -14.63 4.50 2.52
C VAL A 102 -14.64 4.04 1.07
N GLU A 103 -14.27 4.92 0.15
CA GLU A 103 -14.26 4.66 -1.29
C GLU A 103 -12.84 4.72 -1.89
N GLY A 104 -12.69 4.28 -3.14
CA GLY A 104 -11.46 4.44 -3.90
C GLY A 104 -10.31 3.53 -3.44
N PRO A 105 -9.05 3.86 -3.78
CA PRO A 105 -7.92 2.96 -3.53
C PRO A 105 -7.67 2.66 -2.04
N ILE A 106 -8.18 3.46 -1.11
CA ILE A 106 -7.97 3.23 0.33
C ILE A 106 -8.92 2.15 0.87
N ALA A 107 -10.04 1.92 0.20
CA ALA A 107 -11.02 0.88 0.53
C ALA A 107 -10.45 -0.54 0.35
N GLN A 108 -9.34 -0.70 -0.37
CA GLN A 108 -8.65 -1.99 -0.50
C GLN A 108 -7.95 -2.44 0.80
N PHE A 109 -7.71 -1.52 1.72
CA PHE A 109 -7.07 -1.81 3.01
C PHE A 109 -8.12 -2.09 4.10
N GLN A 110 -7.81 -3.03 4.98
CA GLN A 110 -8.67 -3.31 6.14
C GLN A 110 -8.68 -2.12 7.09
N SER A 111 -9.87 -1.55 7.30
CA SER A 111 -10.05 -0.42 8.20
C SER A 111 -10.21 -0.86 9.66
N THR A 112 -10.03 0.08 10.58
CA THR A 112 -10.30 -0.08 12.02
C THR A 112 -11.29 0.99 12.45
N LEU A 113 -12.37 0.61 13.14
CA LEU A 113 -13.28 1.55 13.79
C LEU A 113 -12.66 2.01 15.11
N LEU A 114 -12.22 3.26 15.18
CA LEU A 114 -11.53 3.80 16.37
C LEU A 114 -12.42 3.86 17.61
N THR A 115 -13.72 4.07 17.41
CA THR A 115 -14.73 4.15 18.48
C THR A 115 -15.13 2.78 19.03
N GLU A 116 -14.75 1.69 18.35
CA GLU A 116 -15.03 0.32 18.76
C GLU A 116 -13.81 -0.28 19.47
N ARG A 117 -13.89 -0.38 20.81
CA ARG A 117 -12.77 -0.80 21.66
C ARG A 117 -12.13 -2.13 21.24
N ASP A 118 -12.93 -3.11 20.86
CA ASP A 118 -12.40 -4.43 20.48
C ASP A 118 -11.73 -4.40 19.10
N ASP A 119 -12.22 -3.58 18.17
CA ASP A 119 -11.61 -3.39 16.85
C ASP A 119 -10.26 -2.67 16.99
N MET A 120 -10.20 -1.63 17.83
CA MET A 120 -8.94 -0.96 18.15
C MET A 120 -7.97 -1.87 18.92
N ARG A 121 -8.45 -2.78 19.78
CA ARG A 121 -7.59 -3.80 20.42
C ARG A 121 -6.98 -4.73 19.39
N GLN A 122 -7.78 -5.22 18.44
CA GLN A 122 -7.30 -6.10 17.37
C GLN A 122 -6.26 -5.40 16.52
N PHE A 123 -6.51 -4.14 16.13
CA PHE A 123 -5.55 -3.33 15.40
C PHE A 123 -4.19 -3.21 16.11
N VAL A 124 -4.19 -2.97 17.43
CA VAL A 124 -2.95 -2.89 18.21
C VAL A 124 -2.23 -4.24 18.27
N ARG A 125 -2.96 -5.36 18.39
CA ARG A 125 -2.37 -6.70 18.33
C ARG A 125 -1.72 -6.97 16.97
N ASP A 126 -2.40 -6.60 15.89
CA ASP A 126 -1.87 -6.77 14.53
C ASP A 126 -0.60 -5.94 14.32
N LEU A 127 -0.56 -4.71 14.85
CA LEU A 127 0.67 -3.91 14.87
C LEU A 127 1.77 -4.58 15.71
N ALA A 128 1.44 -5.14 16.88
CA ALA A 128 2.41 -5.78 17.75
C ALA A 128 3.10 -6.99 17.09
N LEU A 129 2.41 -7.72 16.22
CA LEU A 129 2.99 -8.83 15.43
C LEU A 129 4.12 -8.37 14.50
N LEU A 130 4.11 -7.10 14.10
CA LEU A 130 5.14 -6.51 13.25
C LEU A 130 6.35 -6.01 14.05
N VAL A 131 6.27 -6.01 15.39
CA VAL A 131 7.30 -5.48 16.28
C VAL A 131 7.95 -6.62 17.07
N PRO A 132 9.25 -6.90 16.86
CA PRO A 132 9.91 -8.02 17.54
C PRO A 132 9.96 -7.86 19.07
N GLY A 133 9.60 -8.93 19.78
CA GLY A 133 9.83 -9.07 21.21
C GLY A 133 8.79 -8.41 22.12
N LEU A 134 7.56 -8.20 21.65
CA LEU A 134 6.43 -7.76 22.49
C LEU A 134 5.54 -8.96 22.83
N PRO A 135 5.42 -9.35 24.11
CA PRO A 135 4.47 -10.38 24.52
C PRO A 135 3.03 -9.87 24.43
N GLU A 136 2.12 -10.67 23.87
CA GLU A 136 0.70 -10.32 23.67
C GLU A 136 -0.01 -9.95 24.98
N ALA A 137 0.27 -10.66 26.08
CA ALA A 137 -0.30 -10.37 27.40
C ALA A 137 0.05 -8.96 27.92
N THR A 138 1.24 -8.46 27.57
CA THR A 138 1.67 -7.09 27.92
C THR A 138 0.85 -6.06 27.14
N ILE A 139 0.56 -6.35 25.86
CA ILE A 139 -0.21 -5.46 24.98
C ILE A 139 -1.64 -5.30 25.48
N ASP A 140 -2.33 -6.39 25.79
CA ASP A 140 -3.71 -6.34 26.28
C ASP A 140 -3.82 -5.56 27.59
N THR A 141 -2.85 -5.76 28.49
CA THR A 141 -2.80 -5.06 29.77
C THR A 141 -2.58 -3.55 29.55
N MET A 142 -1.60 -3.18 28.73
CA MET A 142 -1.31 -1.77 28.42
C MET A 142 -2.45 -1.10 27.67
N PHE A 143 -3.03 -1.78 26.68
CA PHE A 143 -4.22 -1.33 25.95
C PHE A 143 -5.37 -1.09 26.93
N GLY A 144 -5.67 -2.06 27.79
CA GLY A 144 -6.72 -1.95 28.79
C GLY A 144 -6.54 -0.75 29.72
N ALA A 145 -5.31 -0.52 30.20
CA ALA A 145 -4.98 0.58 31.09
C ALA A 145 -4.98 1.96 30.41
N LYS A 146 -4.74 2.02 29.11
CA LYS A 146 -4.60 3.27 28.35
C LYS A 146 -5.80 3.60 27.46
N TRP A 147 -6.78 2.71 27.36
CA TRP A 147 -7.95 2.90 26.51
C TRP A 147 -8.69 4.21 26.80
N ASP A 148 -9.01 4.47 28.08
CA ASP A 148 -9.83 5.63 28.46
C ASP A 148 -9.16 6.97 28.11
N GLU A 149 -7.82 7.02 28.08
CA GLU A 149 -7.06 8.20 27.66
C GLU A 149 -7.27 8.49 26.16
N LEU A 150 -7.24 7.44 25.32
CA LEU A 150 -7.49 7.58 23.88
C LEU A 150 -8.96 7.92 23.62
N ASP A 151 -9.88 7.19 24.25
CA ASP A 151 -11.33 7.38 24.09
C ASP A 151 -11.75 8.81 24.46
N SER A 152 -11.22 9.34 25.57
CA SER A 152 -11.46 10.72 25.98
C SER A 152 -10.90 11.75 25.00
N ALA A 153 -9.73 11.47 24.41
CA ALA A 153 -9.13 12.35 23.41
C ALA A 153 -9.94 12.39 22.11
N VAL A 154 -10.46 11.22 21.68
CA VAL A 154 -11.35 11.09 20.53
C VAL A 154 -12.66 11.84 20.77
N ALA A 155 -13.29 11.64 21.93
CA ALA A 155 -14.52 12.37 22.30
C ALA A 155 -14.29 13.90 22.31
N SER A 156 -13.14 14.35 22.81
CA SER A 156 -12.77 15.77 22.86
C SER A 156 -12.49 16.40 21.50
N ALA A 157 -12.20 15.58 20.47
CA ALA A 157 -11.99 16.04 19.11
C ALA A 157 -13.28 16.48 18.39
N GLY A 158 -14.43 16.45 19.09
CA GLY A 158 -15.75 16.79 18.53
C GLY A 158 -16.42 15.63 17.82
N VAL A 159 -15.85 14.43 17.96
CA VAL A 159 -16.37 13.19 17.41
C VAL A 159 -17.33 12.60 18.43
N VAL A 160 -18.63 12.75 18.19
CA VAL A 160 -19.64 12.15 19.06
C VAL A 160 -19.59 10.63 18.87
N ALA A 161 -19.49 9.88 19.96
CA ALA A 161 -19.50 8.41 20.04
C ALA A 161 -20.84 7.75 19.58
N ALA A 162 -21.55 8.35 18.63
CA ALA A 162 -22.63 7.68 17.93
C ALA A 162 -22.00 6.71 16.94
N SER A 163 -22.40 5.44 16.98
CA SER A 163 -21.92 4.43 16.03
C SER A 163 -22.03 4.99 14.60
N PRO A 164 -20.93 4.96 13.83
CA PRO A 164 -20.91 5.58 12.52
C PRO A 164 -21.95 4.91 11.63
N LYS A 165 -22.98 5.67 11.25
CA LYS A 165 -23.95 5.23 10.24
C LYS A 165 -23.41 5.60 8.87
N THR A 166 -23.52 4.67 7.92
CA THR A 166 -23.22 4.97 6.53
C THR A 166 -24.11 6.10 6.03
N THR A 167 -23.51 7.06 5.34
CA THR A 167 -24.26 8.10 4.61
C THR A 167 -24.51 7.71 3.16
N ARG A 168 -23.87 6.64 2.70
CA ARG A 168 -24.01 6.17 1.32
C ARG A 168 -25.35 5.48 1.12
N THR A 169 -25.94 5.74 -0.03
CA THR A 169 -27.16 5.08 -0.45
C THR A 169 -26.86 3.66 -0.95
N ALA A 170 -27.86 2.78 -0.89
CA ALA A 170 -27.72 1.42 -1.40
C ALA A 170 -27.45 1.41 -2.92
N GLU A 171 -27.99 2.37 -3.64
CA GLU A 171 -27.80 2.57 -5.07
C GLU A 171 -26.34 2.88 -5.40
N SER A 172 -25.69 3.76 -4.62
CA SER A 172 -24.28 4.12 -4.79
C SER A 172 -23.35 2.93 -4.55
N MET A 173 -23.59 2.17 -3.48
CA MET A 173 -22.81 0.95 -3.20
C MET A 173 -23.00 -0.11 -4.30
N LEU A 174 -24.23 -0.24 -4.84
CA LEU A 174 -24.50 -1.17 -5.93
C LEU A 174 -23.78 -0.77 -7.23
N GLU A 175 -23.70 0.53 -7.52
CA GLU A 175 -22.97 1.05 -8.67
C GLU A 175 -21.47 0.78 -8.56
N GLU A 176 -20.88 0.96 -7.37
CA GLU A 176 -19.48 0.62 -7.09
C GLU A 176 -19.22 -0.89 -7.21
N VAL A 177 -20.09 -1.74 -6.65
CA VAL A 177 -19.99 -3.20 -6.81
C VAL A 177 -20.09 -3.58 -8.29
N LEU A 178 -20.99 -2.97 -9.05
CA LEU A 178 -21.11 -3.18 -10.50
C LEU A 178 -19.85 -2.72 -11.24
N GLU A 179 -19.22 -1.63 -10.83
CA GLU A 179 -17.96 -1.16 -11.39
C GLU A 179 -16.82 -2.13 -11.11
N HIS A 180 -16.68 -2.63 -9.87
CA HIS A 180 -15.69 -3.66 -9.53
C HIS A 180 -15.93 -4.97 -10.28
N VAL A 181 -17.18 -5.42 -10.41
CA VAL A 181 -17.52 -6.62 -11.19
C VAL A 181 -17.21 -6.41 -12.68
N ARG A 182 -17.48 -5.22 -13.22
CA ARG A 182 -17.11 -4.87 -14.60
C ARG A 182 -15.60 -4.78 -14.79
N ALA A 183 -14.86 -4.28 -13.80
CA ALA A 183 -13.40 -4.25 -13.82
C ALA A 183 -12.82 -5.67 -13.77
N LEU A 184 -13.36 -6.55 -12.92
CA LEU A 184 -13.02 -7.97 -12.87
C LEU A 184 -13.36 -8.68 -14.19
N ALA A 185 -14.50 -8.38 -14.81
CA ALA A 185 -14.90 -8.95 -16.09
C ALA A 185 -14.08 -8.40 -17.29
N LYS A 186 -13.53 -7.19 -17.17
CA LYS A 186 -12.61 -6.57 -18.14
C LYS A 186 -11.15 -6.99 -17.93
N MET A 187 -10.84 -7.64 -16.81
CA MET A 187 -9.52 -8.20 -16.55
C MET A 187 -9.31 -9.36 -17.53
N PRO A 188 -8.40 -9.24 -18.52
CA PRO A 188 -8.15 -10.34 -19.43
C PRO A 188 -7.65 -11.51 -18.60
N LEU A 189 -8.33 -12.66 -18.68
CA LEU A 189 -7.80 -13.90 -18.13
C LEU A 189 -6.44 -14.15 -18.82
N GLY A 190 -5.34 -13.86 -18.12
CA GLY A 190 -4.01 -14.38 -18.46
C GLY A 190 -2.88 -13.43 -18.82
N ALA A 191 -2.92 -12.12 -18.52
CA ALA A 191 -1.71 -11.28 -18.63
C ALA A 191 -1.64 -10.23 -17.52
N SER A 192 -0.72 -10.39 -16.58
CA SER A 192 -0.47 -9.37 -15.54
C SER A 192 0.43 -8.26 -16.12
N ILE A 193 0.10 -7.00 -15.83
CA ILE A 193 0.90 -5.82 -16.20
C ILE A 193 2.35 -5.91 -15.63
N ASP A 194 2.54 -6.72 -14.59
CA ASP A 194 3.85 -7.01 -13.99
C ASP A 194 4.70 -7.95 -14.87
N GLU A 195 4.09 -8.90 -15.57
CA GLU A 195 4.81 -9.87 -16.42
C GLU A 195 5.43 -9.21 -17.66
N ASP A 196 4.73 -8.26 -18.28
CA ASP A 196 5.28 -7.50 -19.41
C ASP A 196 6.44 -6.60 -18.98
N ALA A 197 6.34 -5.95 -17.82
CA ALA A 197 7.41 -5.13 -17.27
C ALA A 197 8.64 -5.98 -16.88
N GLN A 198 8.41 -7.12 -16.24
CA GLN A 198 9.47 -8.08 -15.89
C GLN A 198 10.12 -8.70 -17.14
N ARG A 199 9.33 -8.98 -18.18
CA ARG A 199 9.84 -9.46 -19.48
C ARG A 199 10.74 -8.44 -20.14
N LEU A 200 10.31 -7.17 -20.22
CA LEU A 200 11.13 -6.09 -20.77
C LEU A 200 12.44 -5.94 -19.99
N PHE A 201 12.38 -5.96 -18.65
CA PHE A 201 13.59 -5.93 -17.81
C PHE A 201 14.55 -7.09 -18.10
N ARG A 202 14.02 -8.30 -18.33
CA ARG A 202 14.85 -9.46 -18.69
C ARG A 202 15.49 -9.29 -20.07
N VAL A 203 14.78 -8.74 -21.04
CA VAL A 203 15.36 -8.45 -22.37
C VAL A 203 16.43 -7.37 -22.28
N ASP A 204 16.24 -6.33 -21.47
CA ASP A 204 17.27 -5.31 -21.21
C ASP A 204 18.51 -5.92 -20.56
N LEU A 205 18.33 -6.80 -19.57
CA LEU A 205 19.43 -7.53 -18.92
C LEU A 205 20.24 -8.39 -19.92
N LEU A 206 19.58 -9.01 -20.90
CA LEU A 206 20.26 -9.73 -21.98
C LEU A 206 21.12 -8.77 -22.81
N ALA A 207 20.55 -7.63 -23.22
CA ALA A 207 21.24 -6.63 -24.03
C ALA A 207 22.44 -6.03 -23.30
N GLU A 208 22.34 -5.77 -21.99
CA GLU A 208 23.46 -5.32 -21.17
C GLU A 208 24.58 -6.36 -21.09
N ARG A 209 24.22 -7.65 -20.99
CA ARG A 209 25.17 -8.75 -20.81
C ARG A 209 25.89 -9.15 -22.11
N PHE A 210 25.17 -9.15 -23.23
CA PHE A 210 25.66 -9.68 -24.50
C PHE A 210 25.77 -8.62 -25.61
N GLY A 211 25.41 -7.37 -25.33
CA GLY A 211 25.53 -6.24 -26.25
C GLY A 211 24.43 -6.14 -27.30
N SER A 212 23.42 -7.03 -27.28
CA SER A 212 22.30 -7.04 -28.23
C SER A 212 21.12 -7.87 -27.74
N SER A 213 19.94 -7.62 -28.31
CA SER A 213 18.71 -8.42 -28.16
C SER A 213 18.32 -9.16 -29.45
N THR A 214 19.24 -9.26 -30.41
CA THR A 214 19.10 -10.11 -31.60
C THR A 214 19.78 -11.46 -31.38
N PHE A 215 19.08 -12.55 -31.67
CA PHE A 215 19.58 -13.92 -31.55
C PHE A 215 19.59 -14.63 -32.90
N HIS A 216 20.73 -15.18 -33.29
CA HIS A 216 20.89 -16.00 -34.48
C HIS A 216 20.70 -17.48 -34.12
N TYR A 217 19.70 -18.11 -34.74
CA TYR A 217 19.36 -19.52 -34.49
C TYR A 217 18.84 -20.19 -35.77
N GLY A 218 19.46 -21.32 -36.13
CA GLY A 218 19.30 -21.94 -37.44
C GLY A 218 19.87 -21.04 -38.54
N ASP A 219 19.08 -20.79 -39.59
CA ASP A 219 19.45 -19.92 -40.72
C ASP A 219 18.78 -18.53 -40.66
N ALA A 220 18.35 -18.09 -39.47
CA ALA A 220 17.60 -16.84 -39.31
C ALA A 220 17.96 -16.05 -38.05
N TYR A 221 17.73 -14.74 -38.12
CA TYR A 221 17.84 -13.81 -37.01
C TYR A 221 16.47 -13.56 -36.38
N HIS A 222 16.44 -13.54 -35.06
CA HIS A 222 15.23 -13.41 -34.27
C HIS A 222 15.39 -12.27 -33.27
N GLY A 223 14.38 -11.40 -33.18
CA GLY A 223 14.27 -10.50 -32.04
C GLY A 223 13.92 -11.32 -30.80
N VAL A 224 14.67 -11.13 -29.71
CA VAL A 224 14.39 -11.81 -28.44
C VAL A 224 13.16 -11.20 -27.79
N ILE A 225 12.20 -12.06 -27.47
CA ILE A 225 10.90 -11.71 -26.87
C ILE A 225 11.00 -11.71 -25.34
N ASP A 226 11.83 -12.59 -24.78
CA ASP A 226 12.08 -12.74 -23.35
C ASP A 226 13.42 -13.46 -23.11
N TYR A 227 14.01 -13.30 -21.93
CA TYR A 227 15.27 -13.93 -21.52
C TYR A 227 15.15 -14.55 -20.13
N ASN A 228 15.61 -15.79 -19.98
CA ASN A 228 15.68 -16.46 -18.69
C ASN A 228 17.14 -16.55 -18.23
N PRO A 229 17.57 -15.74 -17.25
CA PRO A 229 18.96 -15.75 -16.78
C PRO A 229 19.33 -17.01 -16.00
N ALA A 230 18.36 -17.73 -15.43
CA ALA A 230 18.64 -18.93 -14.65
C ALA A 230 19.01 -20.13 -15.55
N THR A 231 18.44 -20.18 -16.75
CA THR A 231 18.67 -21.27 -17.72
C THR A 231 19.49 -20.81 -18.93
N GLU A 232 19.90 -19.55 -18.97
CA GLU A 232 20.56 -18.90 -20.12
C GLU A 232 19.84 -19.19 -21.45
N ALA A 233 18.52 -19.02 -21.47
CA ALA A 233 17.69 -19.27 -22.64
C ALA A 233 16.96 -17.99 -23.07
N VAL A 234 16.67 -17.89 -24.36
CA VAL A 234 15.91 -16.79 -24.96
C VAL A 234 14.63 -17.30 -25.60
N LEU A 235 13.57 -16.50 -25.52
CA LEU A 235 12.31 -16.77 -26.18
C LEU A 235 12.30 -16.06 -27.53
N ILE A 236 12.08 -16.81 -28.61
CA ILE A 236 12.02 -16.27 -29.98
C ILE A 236 10.73 -16.71 -30.69
N ASN A 237 10.38 -16.01 -31.77
CA ASN A 237 9.31 -16.45 -32.65
C ASN A 237 9.84 -17.53 -33.59
N ASN A 238 9.25 -18.72 -33.58
CA ASN A 238 9.63 -19.79 -34.46
C ASN A 238 9.13 -19.51 -35.89
N LEU A 239 10.00 -18.95 -36.72
CA LEU A 239 9.65 -18.63 -38.11
C LEU A 239 9.31 -19.88 -38.97
N ALA A 240 9.71 -21.09 -38.54
CA ALA A 240 9.32 -22.34 -39.20
C ALA A 240 7.91 -22.82 -38.81
N ARG A 241 7.29 -22.24 -37.77
CA ARG A 241 5.91 -22.50 -37.35
C ARG A 241 5.21 -21.18 -36.99
N PRO A 242 4.44 -20.57 -37.93
CA PRO A 242 3.75 -19.31 -37.68
C PRO A 242 2.93 -19.34 -36.39
N GLY A 243 3.26 -18.46 -35.43
CA GLY A 243 2.60 -18.37 -34.12
C GLY A 243 3.19 -19.25 -33.02
N GLY A 244 4.24 -20.03 -33.29
CA GLY A 244 4.94 -20.83 -32.28
C GLY A 244 6.01 -20.01 -31.57
N LEU A 245 5.90 -19.84 -30.26
CA LEU A 245 7.01 -19.34 -29.43
C LEU A 245 7.94 -20.51 -29.08
N LEU A 246 9.24 -20.26 -29.07
CA LEU A 246 10.26 -21.26 -28.75
C LEU A 246 11.30 -20.69 -27.79
N TRP A 247 11.51 -21.39 -26.67
CA TRP A 247 12.67 -21.17 -25.80
C TRP A 247 13.87 -21.94 -26.36
N VAL A 248 15.00 -21.24 -26.50
CA VAL A 248 16.25 -21.81 -27.01
C VAL A 248 17.38 -21.42 -26.07
N ALA A 249 18.23 -22.38 -25.70
CA ALA A 249 19.42 -22.08 -24.91
C ALA A 249 20.39 -21.22 -25.74
N ILE A 250 21.00 -20.20 -25.14
CA ILE A 250 21.97 -19.33 -25.83
C ILE A 250 23.13 -20.16 -26.39
N SER A 251 23.50 -21.27 -25.73
CA SER A 251 24.52 -22.21 -26.22
C SER A 251 24.18 -22.93 -27.53
N GLU A 252 22.92 -22.93 -27.97
CA GLU A 252 22.46 -23.52 -29.22
C GLU A 252 22.43 -22.52 -30.39
N GLY A 253 22.79 -21.25 -30.14
CA GLY A 253 22.87 -20.19 -31.13
C GLY A 253 23.90 -19.13 -30.75
N GLU A 254 23.70 -17.90 -31.19
CA GLU A 254 24.59 -16.78 -30.88
C GLU A 254 23.82 -15.46 -30.76
N ILE A 255 24.14 -14.64 -29.75
CA ILE A 255 23.61 -13.27 -29.65
C ILE A 255 24.46 -12.36 -30.55
N THR A 256 23.83 -11.67 -31.49
CA THR A 256 24.54 -10.92 -32.54
C THR A 256 24.34 -9.41 -32.39
N PRO A 257 25.38 -8.58 -32.60
CA PRO A 257 25.28 -7.11 -32.45
C PRO A 257 24.53 -6.40 -33.59
N PHE A 258 23.97 -7.16 -34.53
CA PHE A 258 23.26 -6.68 -35.72
C PHE A 258 21.83 -7.18 -35.72
#